data_AF-A0A923XRI5-F1
#
_entry.id   AF-A0A923XRI5-F1
#
_cell.length_a   1.000
_cell.length_b   1.000
_cell.length_c   1.000
_cell.angle_alpha   90.00
_cell.angle_beta   90.00
_cell.angle_gamma   90.00
#
_symmetry.space_group_name_H-M   'P 1'
#
loop_
_entity.id
_entity.type
_entity.pdbx_description
1 polymer ?
#
loop_
_entity_poly.entity_id
_entity_poly.type
_entity_poly.pdbx_seq_one_letter_code
_entity_poly.pdbx_strand_id
1 'polypeptide(L)' 'MKKVLFVVTSHDKKGDTGEKTGYYLSEVSHPWHILK' A
#
# COMPACT_ATOMS: atom_id res chain seq x y z
N MET A 1 -11.87 18.83 10.09
CA MET A 1 -11.08 17.63 9.74
C MET A 1 -11.14 17.40 8.25
N LYS A 2 -9.99 17.21 7.60
CA LYS A 2 -9.94 16.81 6.18
C LYS A 2 -9.99 15.29 6.12
N LYS A 3 -10.79 14.73 5.20
CA LYS A 3 -10.85 13.28 4.97
C LYS A 3 -9.69 12.87 4.06
N VAL A 4 -9.00 11.80 4.42
CA VAL A 4 -7.89 11.23 3.63
C VAL A 4 -8.28 9.80 3.25
N LEU A 5 -8.16 9.46 1.96
CA LEU A 5 -8.38 8.12 1.44
C LEU A 5 -7.05 7.51 1.02
N PHE A 6 -6.73 6.34 1.57
CA PHE A 6 -5.58 5.55 1.18
C PHE A 6 -6.05 4.55 0.12
N VAL A 7 -5.42 4.57 -1.06
CA VAL A 7 -5.66 3.61 -2.14
C VAL A 7 -4.38 2.81 -2.35
N VAL A 8 -4.49 1.49 -2.27
CA VAL A 8 -3.35 0.57 -2.39
C VAL A 8 -3.62 -0.47 -3.48
N THR A 9 -2.55 -1.03 -4.04
CA THR A 9 -2.69 -2.12 -5.01
C THR A 9 -3.27 -3.38 -4.36
N SER A 10 -4.11 -4.09 -5.11
CA SER A 10 -4.59 -5.44 -4.76
C SER A 10 -3.86 -6.54 -5.54
N HIS A 11 -2.81 -6.19 -6.30
CA HIS A 11 -2.05 -7.13 -7.12
C HIS A 11 -0.99 -7.85 -6.27
N ASP A 12 -1.08 -9.17 -6.18
CA ASP A 12 -0.27 -10.00 -5.27
C ASP A 12 0.87 -10.77 -5.97
N LYS A 13 0.93 -10.74 -7.31
CA LYS A 13 1.89 -11.50 -8.13
C LYS A 13 2.77 -10.58 -8.96
N LYS A 14 4.02 -10.95 -9.17
CA LYS A 14 4.94 -10.19 -10.03
C LYS A 14 4.94 -10.73 -11.45
N GLY A 15 3.83 -10.51 -12.16
CA GLY A 15 3.64 -11.08 -13.50
C GLY A 15 3.80 -12.61 -13.49
N ASP A 16 4.56 -13.14 -14.46
CA ASP A 16 4.75 -14.59 -14.64
C ASP A 16 5.98 -15.17 -13.91
N THR A 17 6.63 -14.40 -13.03
CA THR A 17 7.88 -14.85 -12.37
C THR A 17 7.64 -15.87 -11.25
N GLY A 18 6.39 -16.04 -10.81
CA GLY A 18 6.04 -16.84 -9.63
C GLY A 18 6.34 -16.15 -8.29
N GLU A 19 6.91 -14.95 -8.30
CA GLU A 19 7.18 -14.17 -7.09
C GLU A 19 5.94 -13.41 -6.62
N LYS A 20 5.83 -13.22 -5.30
CA LYS A 20 4.80 -12.37 -4.69
C LYS A 20 5.20 -10.89 -4.74
N THR A 21 4.21 -10.01 -4.84
CA THR A 21 4.35 -8.56 -4.71
C THR A 21 3.14 -7.98 -3.97
N GLY A 22 3.09 -6.67 -3.81
CA GLY A 22 1.99 -5.96 -3.16
C GLY A 22 2.32 -4.48 -2.96
N TYR A 23 1.54 -3.81 -2.12
CA TYR A 23 1.93 -2.48 -1.62
C TYR A 23 3.03 -2.62 -0.57
N TYR A 24 3.89 -1.61 -0.43
CA TYR A 24 4.91 -1.60 0.61
C TYR A 24 4.32 -1.09 1.93
N LEU A 25 4.58 -1.81 3.03
CA LEU A 25 4.01 -1.46 4.33
C LEU A 25 4.39 -0.04 4.79
N SER A 26 5.63 0.38 4.57
CA SER A 26 6.13 1.71 4.93
C SER A 26 5.43 2.85 4.19
N GLU A 27 4.99 2.60 2.94
CA GLU A 27 4.25 3.58 2.13
C GLU A 27 2.85 3.84 2.70
N VAL A 28 2.32 2.94 3.53
CA VAL A 28 1.01 3.09 4.18
C VAL A 28 1.17 3.46 5.65
N SER A 29 2.07 2.81 6.37
CA SER A 29 2.21 2.96 7.83
C SER A 29 2.79 4.32 8.22
N HIS A 30 3.78 4.85 7.48
CA HIS A 30 4.35 6.15 7.79
C HIS A 30 3.34 7.28 7.57
N PRO A 31 2.65 7.38 6.40
CA PRO A 31 1.64 8.43 6.23
C PRO A 31 0.45 8.24 7.18
N TRP A 32 0.01 7.01 7.46
CA TRP A 32 -1.06 6.77 8.44
C TRP A 32 -0.69 7.31 9.83
N HIS A 33 0.55 7.14 10.27
CA HIS A 33 1.00 7.64 11.57
C HIS A 33 0.92 9.17 11.69
N ILE A 34 1.18 9.88 10.59
CA ILE A 34 1.20 11.35 10.52
C ILE A 34 -0.19 11.95 10.24
N LEU A 35 -1.00 11.26 9.43
CA LEU A 35 -2.28 11.77 8.89
C LEU A 35 -3.52 11.33 9.69
N LYS A 36 -3.36 10.49 10.72
CA LYS A 36 -4.44 10.08 11.65
C LYS A 36 -5.00 11.25 12.47
#